data_AF-A0AB39N2C6-F1
#
_entry.id   AF-A0AB39N2C6-F1
#
_cell.length_a   1.000
_cell.length_b   1.000
_cell.length_c   1.000
_cell.angle_alpha   90.00
_cell.angle_beta   90.00
_cell.angle_gamma   90.00
#
_symmetry.space_group_name_H-M   'P 1'
#
loop_
_entity.id
_entity.type
_entity.pdbx_description
1 polymer ?
#
loop_
_entity_poly.entity_id
_entity_poly.type
_entity_poly.pdbx_seq_one_letter_code
_entity_poly.pdbx_strand_id
1 'polypeptide(L)'
;MADPQDKKQQQALDRYREAASEFQNGSVPPLMPGHWLMKRSHAAADRTWTDATDAVEWLSKHYVENPPFEREDGKQAYSDLDSKIAHAHEALSNGVDVCWVYYLQSQNLLYMQVVCCPNGFHPDLACPLPPS
;
A
#
# COMPACT_ATOMS: atom_id res chain seq x y z
N MET A 1 41.15 11.81 -18.01
CA MET A 1 40.33 10.63 -17.65
C MET A 1 39.57 10.99 -16.39
N ALA A 2 38.23 10.87 -16.37
CA ALA A 2 37.46 11.14 -15.16
C ALA A 2 37.85 10.16 -14.04
N ASP A 3 37.91 10.65 -12.81
CA ASP A 3 38.22 9.85 -11.62
C ASP A 3 37.22 8.69 -11.49
N PRO A 4 37.65 7.47 -11.10
CA PRO A 4 36.75 6.34 -10.95
C PRO A 4 35.57 6.62 -9.99
N GLN A 5 35.75 7.48 -8.99
CA GLN A 5 34.68 7.86 -8.07
C GLN A 5 33.62 8.75 -8.77
N ASP A 6 34.06 9.70 -9.59
CA ASP A 6 33.18 10.57 -10.38
C ASP A 6 32.32 9.75 -11.35
N LYS A 7 32.91 8.73 -11.98
CA LYS A 7 32.16 7.81 -12.87
C LYS A 7 31.09 7.03 -12.12
N LYS A 8 31.39 6.55 -10.91
CA LYS A 8 30.44 5.80 -10.08
C LYS A 8 29.29 6.69 -9.62
N GLN A 9 29.58 7.94 -9.23
CA GLN A 9 28.56 8.93 -8.87
C GLN A 9 27.66 9.25 -10.07
N GLN A 10 28.23 9.47 -11.25
CA GLN A 10 27.47 9.73 -12.45
C GLN A 10 26.54 8.57 -12.82
N GLN A 11 27.05 7.33 -12.76
CA GLN A 11 26.24 6.13 -13.00
C GLN A 11 25.09 5.99 -12.00
N ALA A 12 25.31 6.32 -10.72
CA ALA A 12 24.26 6.29 -9.71
C ALA A 12 23.17 7.34 -9.99
N LEU A 13 23.55 8.55 -10.42
CA LEU A 13 22.61 9.60 -10.80
C LEU A 13 21.80 9.22 -12.05
N ASP A 14 22.43 8.64 -13.05
CA ASP A 14 21.73 8.24 -14.28
C ASP A 14 20.75 7.10 -14.00
N ARG A 15 21.14 6.10 -13.20
CA ARG A 15 20.23 5.04 -12.75
C ARG A 15 19.08 5.58 -11.91
N TYR A 16 19.33 6.58 -11.06
CA TYR A 16 18.25 7.23 -10.30
C TYR A 16 17.25 7.93 -11.22
N ARG A 17 17.73 8.66 -12.24
CA ARG A 17 16.85 9.35 -13.21
C ARG A 17 15.99 8.37 -14.01
N GLU A 18 16.57 7.25 -14.43
CA GLU A 18 15.86 6.17 -15.11
C GLU A 18 14.78 5.56 -14.19
N ALA A 19 15.13 5.19 -12.96
CA ALA A 19 14.15 4.66 -12.02
C ALA A 19 13.03 5.68 -11.70
N ALA A 20 13.37 6.96 -11.60
CA ALA A 20 12.42 8.03 -11.37
C ALA A 20 11.46 8.24 -12.56
N SER A 21 11.94 8.13 -13.80
CA SER A 21 11.09 8.24 -14.99
C SER A 21 10.17 7.03 -15.16
N GLU A 22 10.62 5.84 -14.74
CA GLU A 22 9.81 4.62 -14.78
C GLU A 22 8.83 4.50 -13.61
N PHE A 23 9.06 5.21 -12.50
CA PHE A 23 8.33 5.02 -11.25
C PHE A 23 6.81 5.04 -11.40
N GLN A 24 6.24 5.93 -12.20
CA GLN A 24 4.78 6.03 -12.37
C GLN A 24 4.15 4.80 -13.04
N ASN A 25 4.90 4.07 -13.86
CA ASN A 25 4.40 2.96 -14.67
C ASN A 25 5.06 1.60 -14.35
N GLY A 26 6.13 1.60 -13.57
CA GLY A 26 6.88 0.41 -13.20
C GLY A 26 6.22 -0.40 -12.08
N SER A 27 6.66 -1.63 -11.89
CA SER A 27 6.13 -2.54 -10.86
C SER A 27 6.64 -2.27 -9.44
N VAL A 28 7.65 -1.41 -9.28
CA VAL A 28 8.25 -1.12 -7.97
C VAL A 28 7.24 -0.38 -7.07
N PRO A 29 6.92 -0.90 -5.88
CA PRO A 29 6.01 -0.22 -4.98
C PRO A 29 6.63 1.09 -4.44
N PRO A 30 5.81 2.12 -4.16
CA PRO A 30 6.26 3.30 -3.46
C PRO A 30 6.73 2.95 -2.04
N LEU A 31 7.66 3.75 -1.51
CA LEU A 31 8.03 3.66 -0.09
C LEU A 31 6.92 4.17 0.83
N MET A 32 6.24 5.24 0.41
CA MET A 32 5.12 5.84 1.13
C MET A 32 3.79 5.35 0.53
N PRO A 33 2.87 4.79 1.33
CA PRO A 33 1.55 4.34 0.87
C PRO A 33 0.82 5.32 -0.06
N GLY A 34 0.64 6.58 0.36
CA GLY A 34 -0.07 7.59 -0.42
C GLY A 34 0.52 7.86 -1.82
N HIS A 35 1.80 7.56 -2.05
CA HIS A 35 2.40 7.72 -3.38
C HIS A 35 1.90 6.69 -4.41
N TRP A 36 1.10 5.70 -4.03
CA TRP A 36 0.34 4.90 -4.99
C TRP A 36 -0.58 5.77 -5.86
N LEU A 37 -1.06 6.92 -5.37
CA LEU A 37 -1.85 7.88 -6.15
C LEU A 37 -1.08 8.46 -7.35
N MET A 38 0.25 8.44 -7.32
CA MET A 38 1.09 8.84 -8.46
C MET A 38 1.12 7.80 -9.58
N LYS A 39 0.84 6.53 -9.26
CA LYS A 39 0.93 5.39 -10.20
C LYS A 39 -0.43 5.12 -10.85
N ARG A 40 -0.94 6.11 -11.60
CA ARG A 40 -2.32 6.10 -12.14
C ARG A 40 -2.67 4.87 -12.97
N SER A 41 -1.70 4.31 -13.71
CA SER A 41 -1.90 3.09 -14.52
C SER A 41 -2.15 1.83 -13.69
N HIS A 42 -1.90 1.87 -12.37
CA HIS A 42 -2.17 0.78 -11.45
C HIS A 42 -3.54 0.90 -10.77
N ALA A 43 -4.21 2.05 -10.89
CA ALA A 43 -5.56 2.21 -10.37
C ALA A 43 -6.56 1.49 -11.28
N ALA A 44 -7.45 0.71 -10.67
CA ALA A 44 -8.48 -0.03 -11.38
C ALA A 44 -9.83 0.21 -10.70
N ALA A 45 -10.87 0.40 -11.51
CA ALA A 45 -12.21 0.74 -11.03
C ALA A 45 -12.81 -0.36 -10.14
N ASP A 46 -12.45 -1.63 -10.37
CA ASP A 46 -12.86 -2.78 -9.57
C ASP A 46 -12.13 -2.88 -8.22
N ARG A 47 -11.14 -2.01 -7.98
CA ARG A 47 -10.34 -1.91 -6.74
C ARG A 47 -10.30 -0.48 -6.22
N THR A 48 -11.34 0.28 -6.52
CA THR A 48 -11.54 1.65 -6.05
C THR A 48 -12.97 1.76 -5.55
N TRP A 49 -13.15 2.40 -4.40
CA TRP A 49 -14.44 2.48 -3.72
C TRP A 49 -14.72 3.91 -3.31
N THR A 50 -16.01 4.26 -3.26
CA THR A 50 -16.48 5.55 -2.75
C THR A 50 -16.89 5.48 -1.29
N ASP A 51 -17.20 4.29 -0.78
CA ASP A 51 -17.51 4.04 0.63
C ASP A 51 -16.36 3.27 1.28
N ALA A 52 -15.94 3.72 2.48
CA ALA A 52 -14.93 3.02 3.27
C ALA A 52 -15.39 1.61 3.65
N THR A 53 -16.70 1.39 3.80
CA THR A 53 -17.30 0.10 4.11
C THR A 53 -16.96 -0.95 3.06
N ASP A 54 -17.10 -0.63 1.77
CA ASP A 54 -16.79 -1.57 0.70
C ASP A 54 -15.31 -1.97 0.70
N ALA A 55 -14.41 -1.00 0.98
CA ALA A 55 -12.98 -1.26 1.10
C ALA A 55 -12.63 -2.12 2.33
N VAL A 56 -13.32 -1.90 3.46
CA VAL A 56 -13.14 -2.70 4.67
C VAL A 56 -13.71 -4.11 4.52
N GLU A 57 -14.84 -4.26 3.82
CA GLU A 57 -15.38 -5.57 3.45
C GLU A 57 -14.39 -6.34 2.57
N TRP A 58 -13.78 -5.68 1.59
CA TRP A 58 -12.72 -6.26 0.77
C TRP A 58 -11.54 -6.73 1.63
N LEU A 59 -11.04 -5.90 2.55
CA LEU A 59 -9.96 -6.28 3.48
C LEU A 59 -10.35 -7.48 4.36
N SER A 60 -11.56 -7.46 4.91
CA SER A 60 -12.06 -8.49 5.83
C SER A 60 -12.23 -9.83 5.13
N LYS A 61 -12.76 -9.83 3.91
CA LYS A 61 -12.86 -11.04 3.09
C LYS A 61 -11.50 -11.69 2.87
N HIS A 62 -10.50 -10.91 2.46
CA HIS A 62 -9.16 -11.44 2.22
C HIS A 62 -8.48 -11.92 3.50
N TYR A 63 -8.77 -11.29 4.65
CA TYR A 63 -8.30 -11.75 5.95
C TYR A 63 -8.89 -13.11 6.32
N VAL A 64 -10.19 -13.31 6.13
CA VAL A 64 -10.86 -14.60 6.43
C VAL A 64 -10.34 -15.71 5.51
N GLU A 65 -10.10 -15.40 4.23
CA GLU A 65 -9.52 -16.34 3.26
C GLU A 65 -8.04 -16.66 3.56
N ASN A 66 -7.33 -15.72 4.21
CA ASN A 66 -5.90 -15.83 4.51
C ASN A 66 -5.64 -15.41 5.96
N PRO A 67 -6.02 -16.24 6.95
CA PRO A 67 -5.89 -15.89 8.34
C PRO A 67 -4.40 -15.82 8.75
N PRO A 68 -4.05 -14.96 9.74
CA PRO A 68 -2.71 -14.95 10.29
C PRO A 68 -2.36 -16.30 10.92
N PHE A 69 -1.07 -16.61 11.00
CA PHE A 69 -0.61 -17.82 11.67
C PHE A 69 -1.05 -17.83 13.15
N GLU A 70 -1.32 -19.03 13.65
CA GLU A 70 -1.61 -19.25 15.06
C GLU A 70 -0.32 -19.56 15.82
N ARG A 71 -0.14 -18.93 16.98
CA ARG A 71 0.99 -19.22 17.84
C ARG A 71 0.83 -20.58 18.49
N GLU A 72 1.94 -21.21 18.85
CA GLU A 72 1.94 -22.50 19.56
C GLU A 72 1.16 -22.47 20.89
N ASP A 73 1.07 -21.30 21.53
CA ASP A 73 0.31 -21.09 22.78
C ASP A 73 -1.20 -20.84 22.55
N GLY A 74 -1.68 -21.01 21.31
CA GLY A 74 -3.08 -20.82 20.93
C GLY A 74 -3.57 -19.37 20.99
N LYS A 75 -2.67 -18.40 21.20
CA LYS A 75 -3.00 -16.97 21.21
C LYS A 75 -2.85 -16.38 19.82
N GLN A 76 -3.60 -15.32 19.55
CA GLN A 76 -3.45 -14.56 18.31
C GLN A 76 -2.06 -13.91 18.23
N ALA A 77 -1.41 -14.04 17.08
CA ALA A 77 -0.13 -13.39 16.80
C ALA A 77 -0.27 -11.88 16.53
N TYR A 78 -1.46 -11.44 16.10
CA TYR A 78 -1.77 -10.08 15.70
C TYR A 78 -3.12 -9.65 16.31
N SER A 79 -3.47 -8.37 16.18
CA SER A 79 -4.80 -7.87 16.56
C SER A 79 -5.91 -8.69 15.89
N ASP A 80 -7.00 -8.88 16.62
CA ASP A 80 -8.21 -9.54 16.14
C ASP A 80 -8.85 -8.77 14.97
N LEU A 81 -9.70 -9.46 14.22
CA LEU A 81 -10.34 -8.91 13.03
C LEU A 81 -11.27 -7.74 13.35
N ASP A 82 -12.03 -7.79 14.45
CA ASP A 82 -12.97 -6.72 14.81
C ASP A 82 -12.22 -5.41 15.12
N SER A 83 -11.11 -5.50 15.86
CA SER A 83 -10.21 -4.36 16.11
C SER A 83 -9.63 -3.79 14.81
N LYS A 84 -9.24 -4.65 13.86
CA LYS A 84 -8.72 -4.24 12.55
C LYS A 84 -9.79 -3.54 11.71
N ILE A 85 -11.01 -4.05 11.70
CA ILE A 85 -12.17 -3.47 11.00
C ILE A 85 -12.48 -2.09 11.57
N ALA A 86 -12.61 -1.98 12.90
CA ALA A 86 -12.91 -0.71 13.57
C ALA A 86 -11.84 0.36 13.26
N HIS A 87 -10.57 -0.01 13.37
CA HIS A 87 -9.47 0.89 13.02
C HIS A 87 -9.49 1.30 11.54
N ALA A 88 -9.76 0.35 10.63
CA ALA A 88 -9.78 0.63 9.21
C ALA A 88 -10.91 1.60 8.84
N HIS A 89 -12.11 1.40 9.38
CA HIS A 89 -13.22 2.34 9.17
C HIS A 89 -12.88 3.75 9.66
N GLU A 90 -12.32 3.88 10.87
CA GLU A 90 -11.95 5.16 11.44
C GLU A 90 -10.86 5.85 10.60
N ALA A 91 -9.79 5.13 10.26
CA ALA A 91 -8.68 5.67 9.49
C ALA A 91 -9.12 6.12 8.09
N LEU A 92 -9.83 5.27 7.35
CA LEU A 92 -10.28 5.58 5.99
C LEU A 92 -11.25 6.77 5.97
N SER A 93 -12.17 6.83 6.93
CA SER A 93 -13.11 7.96 7.05
C SER A 93 -12.42 9.29 7.34
N ASN A 94 -11.22 9.24 7.94
CA ASN A 94 -10.39 10.41 8.21
C ASN A 94 -9.33 10.68 7.12
N GLY A 95 -9.43 10.01 5.96
CA GLY A 95 -8.49 10.21 4.84
C GLY A 95 -7.09 9.62 5.10
N VAL A 96 -6.98 8.64 5.98
CA VAL A 96 -5.73 7.97 6.35
C VAL A 96 -5.65 6.59 5.71
N ASP A 97 -4.51 6.27 5.09
CA ASP A 97 -4.27 4.96 4.47
C ASP A 97 -4.29 3.84 5.51
N VAL A 98 -4.75 2.66 5.12
CA VAL A 98 -4.76 1.46 5.96
C VAL A 98 -3.83 0.41 5.38
N CYS A 99 -3.05 -0.23 6.24
CA CYS A 99 -2.14 -1.31 5.87
C CYS A 99 -2.29 -2.49 6.84
N TRP A 100 -2.61 -3.67 6.32
CA TRP A 100 -2.64 -4.91 7.08
C TRP A 100 -1.48 -5.79 6.65
N VAL A 101 -0.62 -6.12 7.62
CA VAL A 101 0.59 -6.91 7.40
C VAL A 101 0.70 -7.97 8.47
N TYR A 102 0.84 -9.23 8.06
CA TYR A 102 1.02 -10.36 8.97
C TYR A 102 1.56 -11.59 8.24
N TYR A 103 2.16 -12.50 9.01
CA TYR A 103 2.60 -13.80 8.50
C TYR A 103 1.44 -14.80 8.45
N LEU A 104 1.41 -15.58 7.38
CA LEU A 104 0.51 -16.72 7.20
C LEU A 104 1.13 -17.98 7.79
N GLN A 105 0.31 -19.03 7.95
CA GLN A 105 0.80 -20.35 8.38
C GLN A 105 1.90 -20.92 7.46
N SER A 106 1.89 -20.53 6.19
CA SER A 106 2.89 -20.89 5.18
C SER A 106 4.23 -20.14 5.33
N GLN A 107 4.37 -19.28 6.34
CA GLN A 107 5.52 -18.37 6.57
C GLN A 107 5.68 -17.27 5.51
N ASN A 108 4.76 -17.19 4.55
CA ASN A 108 4.68 -16.06 3.64
C ASN A 108 4.11 -14.83 4.35
N LEU A 109 4.54 -13.64 3.92
CA LEU A 109 4.00 -12.37 4.39
C LEU A 109 2.80 -11.98 3.53
N LEU A 110 1.67 -11.72 4.15
CA LEU A 110 0.54 -11.06 3.52
C LEU A 110 0.67 -9.55 3.74
N TYR A 111 0.51 -8.79 2.66
CA TYR A 111 0.50 -7.33 2.66
C TYR A 111 -0.72 -6.85 1.89
N MET A 112 -1.63 -6.14 2.57
CA MET A 112 -2.79 -5.51 1.97
C MET A 112 -2.82 -4.04 2.35
N GLN A 113 -3.18 -3.21 1.39
CA GLN A 113 -3.21 -1.77 1.58
C GLN A 113 -4.40 -1.15 0.85
N VAL A 114 -5.07 -0.24 1.55
CA VAL A 114 -6.08 0.66 0.99
C VAL A 114 -5.56 2.07 1.12
N VAL A 115 -5.49 2.78 -0.01
CA VAL A 115 -5.00 4.15 -0.08
C VAL A 115 -6.19 5.09 -0.21
N CYS A 116 -6.29 6.05 0.70
CA CYS A 116 -7.35 7.04 0.70
C CYS A 116 -7.15 8.06 -0.42
N CYS A 117 -8.26 8.49 -1.02
CA CYS A 117 -8.28 9.70 -1.81
C CYS A 117 -9.58 10.49 -1.60
N PRO A 118 -9.51 11.79 -1.22
CA PRO A 118 -8.30 12.56 -0.95
C PRO A 118 -7.49 12.02 0.24
N ASN A 119 -6.16 12.09 0.14
CA ASN A 119 -5.26 11.60 1.18
C ASN A 119 -4.89 12.75 2.13
N GLY A 120 -5.07 12.54 3.44
CA GLY A 120 -4.81 13.57 4.45
C GLY A 120 -3.33 13.93 4.62
N PHE A 121 -2.41 13.01 4.33
CA PHE A 121 -0.96 13.23 4.45
C PHE A 121 -0.31 13.67 3.13
N HIS A 122 -1.02 13.50 2.00
CA HIS A 122 -0.57 13.87 0.67
C HIS A 122 -1.65 14.69 -0.06
N PRO A 123 -2.03 15.87 0.47
CA PRO A 123 -3.16 16.66 -0.06
C PRO A 123 -2.95 17.16 -1.50
N ASP A 124 -1.70 17.25 -1.96
CA ASP A 124 -1.36 17.69 -3.31
C ASP A 124 -1.53 16.58 -4.37
N LEU A 125 -1.74 15.32 -3.95
CA LEU A 125 -1.95 14.20 -4.87
C LEU A 125 -3.43 14.05 -5.23
N ALA A 126 -3.74 14.22 -6.51
CA ALA A 126 -5.09 14.02 -7.03
C ALA A 126 -5.47 12.54 -7.11
N CYS A 127 -6.78 12.25 -6.99
CA CYS A 127 -7.29 10.90 -7.16
C CYS A 127 -6.98 10.36 -8.57
N PRO A 128 -6.54 9.09 -8.69
CA PRO A 128 -6.11 8.53 -9.96
C PRO A 128 -7.27 8.22 -10.90
N LEU A 129 -8.48 8.02 -10.35
CA LEU A 129 -9.73 7.80 -11.07
C LEU A 129 -10.75 8.87 -10.68
N PRO A 130 -11.66 9.27 -11.59
CA PRO A 130 -12.79 10.12 -11.21
C PRO A 130 -13.67 9.40 -10.18
N PRO A 131 -14.32 10.12 -9.25
CA PRO A 131 -15.33 9.52 -8.38
C PRO A 131 -16.40 8.88 -9.27
N SER A 132 -16.66 7.59 -9.06
CA SER A 132 -17.67 6.83 -9.80
C SER A 132 -18.93 6.68 -8.97
#